data_AF-A0AAV9CEB6-F1
#
_entry.id   AF-A0AAV9CEB6-F1
#
_cell.length_a   1.000
_cell.length_b   1.000
_cell.length_c   1.000
_cell.angle_alpha   90.00
_cell.angle_beta   90.00
_cell.angle_gamma   90.00
#
_symmetry.space_group_name_H-M   'P 1'
#
loop_
_entity.id
_entity.type
_entity.pdbx_description
1 polymer ?
#
loop_
_entity_poly.entity_id
_entity_poly.type
_entity_poly.pdbx_seq_one_letter_code
_entity_poly.pdbx_strand_id
1 'polypeptide(L)'
;MASPTKPILFNLSPFIIIYKDFSIKRLAGEDIVDPGLDPATGVSSKDVDINPSTGLYARLYLPINRSSSNAQKLPLLVYYHGGGFIIESPKSPNYHYYLNSLSSEAHMAIVSVGYRRALEDCLPIA
;
A
#
# COMPACT_ATOMS: atom_id res chain seq x y z
N MET A 1 33.97 2.90 11.36
CA MET A 1 34.23 1.49 11.02
C MET A 1 33.14 1.02 10.08
N ALA A 2 33.47 0.44 8.92
CA ALA A 2 32.45 -0.11 8.02
C ALA A 2 31.78 -1.31 8.72
N SER A 3 30.44 -1.31 8.76
CA SER A 3 29.68 -2.48 9.23
C SER A 3 30.06 -3.69 8.38
N PRO A 4 30.31 -4.88 8.96
CA PRO A 4 30.66 -6.08 8.20
C PRO A 4 29.58 -6.36 7.15
N THR A 5 30.02 -6.52 5.89
CA THR A 5 29.13 -6.76 4.76
C THR A 5 28.54 -8.16 4.89
N LYS A 6 27.23 -8.23 5.15
CA LYS A 6 26.52 -9.51 5.27
C LYS A 6 26.63 -10.29 3.94
N PRO A 7 26.96 -11.60 3.96
CA PRO A 7 26.97 -12.42 2.75
C PRO A 7 25.58 -12.46 2.10
N ILE A 8 25.52 -12.20 0.79
CA ILE A 8 24.28 -12.24 0.01
C ILE A 8 23.89 -13.69 -0.24
N LEU A 9 22.63 -14.04 -0.01
CA LEU A 9 22.01 -15.30 -0.40
C LEU A 9 21.38 -15.18 -1.78
N PHE A 10 20.52 -14.17 -1.98
CA PHE A 10 19.90 -13.85 -3.27
C PHE A 10 19.97 -12.35 -3.55
N ASN A 11 20.29 -11.98 -4.78
CA ASN A 11 20.20 -10.61 -5.27
C ASN A 11 19.16 -10.55 -6.39
N LEU A 12 18.01 -9.96 -6.09
CA LEU A 12 16.87 -9.80 -7.00
C LEU A 12 16.65 -8.31 -7.29
N SER A 13 17.73 -7.59 -7.58
CA SER A 13 17.68 -6.19 -8.00
C SER A 13 16.83 -6.03 -9.27
N PRO A 14 16.02 -4.95 -9.38
CA PRO A 14 16.00 -3.76 -8.53
C PRO A 14 15.08 -3.87 -7.30
N PHE A 15 14.56 -5.04 -6.94
CA PHE A 15 13.49 -5.16 -5.94
C PHE A 15 14.00 -5.43 -4.54
N ILE A 16 14.76 -6.52 -4.33
CA ILE A 16 15.18 -6.97 -3.00
C ILE A 16 16.56 -7.63 -3.01
N ILE A 17 17.26 -7.57 -1.88
CA ILE A 17 18.43 -8.39 -1.56
C ILE A 17 18.12 -9.20 -0.31
N ILE A 18 18.41 -10.49 -0.34
CA ILE A 18 18.26 -11.42 0.79
C ILE A 18 19.66 -11.86 1.21
N TYR A 19 19.97 -11.76 2.49
CA TYR A 19 21.26 -12.15 3.07
C TYR A 19 21.21 -13.60 3.60
N LYS A 20 22.39 -14.21 3.84
CA LYS A 20 22.48 -15.58 4.36
C LYS A 20 21.93 -15.75 5.77
N ASP A 21 21.80 -14.67 6.54
CA ASP A 21 21.11 -14.66 7.84
C ASP A 21 19.59 -14.48 7.71
N PHE A 22 19.06 -14.57 6.48
CA PHE A 22 17.66 -14.35 6.11
C PHE A 22 17.14 -12.93 6.36
N SER A 23 18.00 -11.97 6.74
CA SER A 23 17.63 -10.57 6.72
C SER A 23 17.46 -10.07 5.29
N ILE A 24 16.63 -9.04 5.13
CA ILE A 24 16.25 -8.54 3.81
C ILE A 24 16.54 -7.05 3.70
N LYS A 25 16.85 -6.61 2.48
CA LYS A 25 16.91 -5.21 2.11
C LYS A 25 15.99 -4.99 0.93
N ARG A 26 14.91 -4.25 1.16
CA ARG A 26 14.01 -3.76 0.09
C ARG A 26 14.68 -2.59 -0.61
N LEU A 27 14.74 -2.67 -1.93
CA LEU A 27 15.31 -1.64 -2.81
C LEU A 27 14.21 -0.87 -3.55
N ALA A 28 13.01 -1.45 -3.63
CA ALA A 28 11.81 -0.84 -4.22
C ALA A 28 10.60 -1.00 -3.28
N GLY A 29 9.58 -0.18 -3.50
CA GLY A 29 8.30 -0.26 -2.80
C GLY A 29 8.33 0.21 -1.34
N GLU A 30 9.32 1.02 -0.97
CA GLU A 30 9.42 1.70 0.34
C GLU A 30 9.10 3.20 0.26
N ASP A 31 8.98 3.76 -0.95
CA ASP A 31 8.54 5.13 -1.13
C ASP A 31 7.11 5.29 -0.62
N ILE A 32 6.82 6.43 0.01
CA ILE A 32 5.52 6.72 0.61
C ILE A 32 4.97 8.06 0.13
N VAL A 33 3.65 8.12 0.03
CA VAL A 33 2.88 9.35 -0.15
C VAL A 33 1.89 9.45 1.01
N ASP A 34 1.77 10.63 1.61
CA ASP A 34 0.79 10.89 2.65
C ASP A 34 -0.64 10.90 2.11
N PRO A 35 -1.64 10.46 2.89
CA PRO A 35 -3.02 10.56 2.48
C PRO A 35 -3.48 12.03 2.50
N GLY A 36 -4.46 12.37 1.67
CA GLY A 36 -5.03 13.70 1.61
C GLY A 36 -6.01 13.88 0.46
N LEU A 37 -6.40 15.13 0.25
CA LEU A 37 -7.17 15.53 -0.93
C LEU A 37 -6.23 15.62 -2.13
N ASP A 38 -6.48 14.82 -3.16
CA ASP A 38 -5.80 14.93 -4.44
C ASP A 38 -6.52 15.97 -5.33
N PRO A 39 -5.91 17.11 -5.67
CA PRO A 39 -6.55 18.15 -6.47
C PRO A 39 -6.86 17.70 -7.91
N ALA A 40 -6.10 16.73 -8.44
CA ALA A 40 -6.27 16.28 -9.82
C ALA A 40 -7.55 15.44 -9.99
N THR A 41 -7.82 14.55 -9.04
CA THR A 41 -8.98 13.64 -9.10
C THR A 41 -10.15 14.05 -8.21
N GLY A 42 -9.90 14.95 -7.25
CA GLY A 42 -10.85 15.33 -6.21
C GLY A 42 -11.06 14.29 -5.12
N VAL A 43 -10.31 13.18 -5.14
CA VAL A 43 -10.44 12.10 -4.17
C VAL A 43 -9.80 12.50 -2.84
N SER A 44 -10.52 12.28 -1.74
CA SER A 44 -9.97 12.40 -0.39
C SER A 44 -9.53 11.03 0.10
N SER A 45 -8.33 10.95 0.65
CA SER A 45 -7.79 9.72 1.23
C SER A 45 -7.42 9.88 2.69
N LYS A 46 -7.48 8.78 3.44
CA LYS A 46 -7.15 8.73 4.87
C LYS A 46 -6.63 7.36 5.28
N ASP A 47 -5.58 7.33 6.10
CA ASP A 47 -5.10 6.10 6.74
C ASP A 47 -5.87 5.81 8.03
N VAL A 48 -6.22 4.54 8.25
CA VAL A 48 -6.92 4.05 9.44
C VAL A 48 -6.25 2.78 9.93
N ASP A 49 -5.88 2.77 11.21
CA ASP A 49 -5.39 1.56 11.87
C ASP A 49 -6.55 0.60 12.13
N ILE A 50 -6.42 -0.64 11.66
CA ILE A 50 -7.41 -1.69 11.86
C ILE A 50 -7.02 -2.53 13.09
N ASN A 51 -5.75 -2.91 13.17
CA ASN A 51 -5.19 -3.58 14.33
C ASN A 51 -3.74 -3.11 14.58
N PRO A 52 -3.54 -2.10 15.45
CA PRO A 52 -2.23 -1.55 15.78
C PRO A 52 -1.23 -2.59 16.30
N SER A 53 -1.71 -3.61 17.05
CA SER A 53 -0.84 -4.66 17.60
C SER A 53 -0.14 -5.53 16.54
N THR A 54 -0.69 -5.54 15.33
CA THR A 54 -0.18 -6.32 14.19
C THR A 54 0.35 -5.42 13.07
N GLY A 55 0.28 -4.09 13.23
CA GLY A 55 0.57 -3.14 12.16
C GLY A 55 -0.42 -3.18 10.99
N LEU A 56 -1.59 -3.83 11.13
CA LEU A 56 -2.61 -3.90 10.09
C LEU A 56 -3.36 -2.57 10.00
N TYR A 57 -3.38 -1.96 8.82
CA TYR A 57 -4.05 -0.71 8.53
C TYR A 57 -4.71 -0.74 7.16
N ALA A 58 -5.45 0.30 6.80
CA ALA A 58 -5.89 0.53 5.44
C ALA A 58 -5.86 2.01 5.09
N ARG A 59 -5.65 2.31 3.80
CA ARG A 59 -5.92 3.63 3.22
C ARG A 59 -7.30 3.63 2.57
N LEU A 60 -8.15 4.52 3.03
CA LEU A 60 -9.47 4.76 2.49
C LEU A 60 -9.38 5.82 1.39
N TYR A 61 -10.18 5.66 0.33
CA TYR A 61 -10.34 6.63 -0.75
C TYR A 61 -11.82 6.92 -0.96
N LEU A 62 -12.17 8.21 -1.00
CA LEU A 62 -13.53 8.70 -1.16
C LEU A 62 -13.59 9.73 -2.31
N PRO A 63 -14.30 9.44 -3.40
CA PRO A 63 -14.43 10.37 -4.52
C PRO A 63 -15.40 11.51 -4.19
N ILE A 64 -15.35 12.59 -4.97
CA ILE A 64 -16.31 13.69 -4.86
C ILE A 64 -17.74 13.14 -5.05
N ASN A 65 -18.64 13.52 -4.14
CA ASN A 65 -20.05 13.24 -4.30
C ASN A 65 -20.64 14.09 -5.42
N ARG A 66 -20.99 13.45 -6.55
CA ARG A 66 -21.56 14.13 -7.74
C ARG A 66 -23.09 14.32 -7.67
N SER A 67 -23.78 13.86 -6.62
CA SER A 67 -25.24 14.00 -6.51
C SER A 67 -25.66 15.12 -5.56
N SER A 68 -26.46 16.07 -6.04
CA SER A 68 -27.07 17.17 -5.28
C SER A 68 -28.37 16.77 -4.56
N SER A 69 -28.84 15.53 -4.71
CA SER A 69 -30.09 15.06 -4.10
C SER A 69 -29.95 13.64 -3.59
N ASN A 70 -29.98 13.50 -2.26
CA ASN A 70 -29.95 12.26 -1.47
C ASN A 70 -28.65 11.43 -1.56
N ALA A 71 -28.17 11.00 -0.39
CA ALA A 71 -26.97 10.20 -0.18
C ALA A 71 -27.05 8.86 -0.93
N GLN A 72 -26.58 8.83 -2.18
CA GLN A 72 -26.45 7.61 -2.94
C GLN A 72 -25.26 6.81 -2.40
N LYS A 73 -25.47 5.54 -2.05
CA LYS A 73 -24.41 4.66 -1.60
C LYS A 73 -23.43 4.41 -2.75
N LEU A 74 -22.13 4.52 -2.48
CA LEU A 74 -21.09 4.16 -3.43
C LEU A 74 -20.83 2.66 -3.40
N PRO A 75 -20.49 2.03 -4.54
CA PRO A 75 -19.81 0.75 -4.53
C PRO A 75 -18.53 0.81 -3.68
N LEU A 76 -18.18 -0.32 -3.07
CA LEU A 76 -16.98 -0.45 -2.25
C LEU A 76 -16.05 -1.50 -2.87
N LEU A 77 -14.81 -1.11 -3.15
CA LEU A 77 -13.74 -2.01 -3.55
C LEU A 77 -12.79 -2.23 -2.36
N VAL A 78 -12.56 -3.48 -1.98
CA VAL A 78 -11.46 -3.86 -1.09
C VAL A 78 -10.28 -4.28 -1.96
N TYR A 79 -9.17 -3.55 -1.86
CA TYR A 79 -8.01 -3.68 -2.72
C TYR A 79 -6.80 -4.17 -1.94
N TYR A 80 -6.07 -5.11 -2.53
CA TYR A 80 -4.78 -5.61 -2.03
C TYR A 80 -3.72 -5.31 -3.08
N HIS A 81 -2.67 -4.57 -2.70
CA HIS A 81 -1.60 -4.23 -3.63
C HIS A 81 -0.76 -5.47 -4.00
N GLY A 82 -0.15 -5.44 -5.18
CA GLY A 82 0.83 -6.44 -5.61
C GLY A 82 2.19 -6.27 -4.91
N GLY A 83 3.26 -6.75 -5.55
CA GLY A 83 4.60 -6.72 -4.94
C GLY A 83 5.08 -8.08 -4.42
N GLY A 84 4.45 -9.16 -4.87
CA GLY A 84 4.85 -10.53 -4.56
C GLY A 84 4.83 -10.86 -3.07
N PHE A 85 3.96 -10.19 -2.30
CA PHE A 85 3.88 -10.24 -0.83
C PHE A 85 5.08 -9.66 -0.08
N ILE A 86 6.11 -9.15 -0.76
CA ILE A 86 7.37 -8.76 -0.12
C ILE A 86 7.55 -7.25 -0.12
N ILE A 87 7.14 -6.54 -1.18
CA ILE A 87 7.35 -5.09 -1.33
C ILE A 87 6.03 -4.34 -1.51
N GLU A 88 6.11 -3.01 -1.51
CA GLU A 88 4.99 -2.07 -1.69
C GLU A 88 4.06 -2.00 -0.47
N SER A 89 3.17 -1.01 -0.48
CA SER A 89 2.14 -0.76 0.53
C SER A 89 1.01 0.10 -0.05
N PRO A 90 -0.13 0.30 0.64
CA PRO A 90 -1.10 1.33 0.27
C PRO A 90 -0.54 2.76 0.18
N LYS A 91 0.62 3.03 0.78
CA LYS A 91 1.29 4.33 0.76
C LYS A 91 2.19 4.50 -0.47
N SER A 92 2.48 3.42 -1.19
CA SER A 92 3.31 3.46 -2.38
C SER A 92 2.75 4.41 -3.44
N PRO A 93 3.56 5.31 -4.03
CA PRO A 93 3.10 6.25 -5.05
C PRO A 93 2.34 5.57 -6.20
N ASN A 94 2.86 4.46 -6.71
CA ASN A 94 2.27 3.69 -7.81
C ASN A 94 0.82 3.28 -7.53
N TYR A 95 0.57 2.72 -6.34
CA TYR A 95 -0.77 2.29 -5.95
C TYR A 95 -1.64 3.47 -5.50
N HIS A 96 -1.07 4.46 -4.81
CA HIS A 96 -1.82 5.62 -4.35
C HIS A 96 -2.45 6.40 -5.51
N TYR A 97 -1.65 6.76 -6.53
CA TYR A 97 -2.16 7.53 -7.67
C TYR A 97 -3.08 6.72 -8.57
N TYR A 98 -2.82 5.42 -8.73
CA TYR A 98 -3.72 4.52 -9.42
C TYR A 98 -5.09 4.46 -8.73
N LEU A 99 -5.13 4.33 -7.40
CA LEU A 99 -6.39 4.23 -6.66
C LEU A 99 -7.15 5.56 -6.57
N ASN A 100 -6.46 6.71 -6.56
CA ASN A 100 -7.12 8.01 -6.75
C ASN A 100 -7.85 8.05 -8.10
N SER A 101 -7.17 7.68 -9.18
CA SER A 101 -7.75 7.68 -10.54
C SER A 101 -8.94 6.71 -10.62
N LEU A 102 -8.76 5.47 -10.15
CA LEU A 102 -9.80 4.44 -10.15
C LEU A 102 -11.03 4.85 -9.33
N SER A 103 -10.83 5.41 -8.13
CA SER A 103 -11.92 5.86 -7.27
C SER A 103 -12.74 6.98 -7.92
N SER A 104 -12.06 7.93 -8.57
CA SER A 104 -12.70 9.06 -9.25
C SER A 104 -13.44 8.65 -10.51
N GLU A 105 -12.81 7.86 -11.38
CA GLU A 105 -13.38 7.46 -12.67
C GLU A 105 -14.55 6.49 -12.50
N ALA A 106 -14.45 5.55 -11.57
CA ALA A 106 -15.47 4.54 -11.35
C ALA A 106 -16.51 4.92 -10.29
N HIS A 107 -16.41 6.12 -9.69
CA HIS A 107 -17.30 6.58 -8.63
C HIS A 107 -17.49 5.58 -7.50
N MET A 108 -16.38 5.11 -6.93
CA MET A 108 -16.40 4.12 -5.86
C MET A 108 -15.54 4.52 -4.68
N ALA A 109 -15.95 4.10 -3.49
CA ALA A 109 -15.07 4.12 -2.33
C ALA A 109 -14.11 2.92 -2.40
N ILE A 110 -12.87 3.12 -1.95
CA ILE A 110 -11.85 2.06 -1.95
C ILE A 110 -11.24 1.91 -0.55
N VAL A 111 -11.05 0.66 -0.12
CA VAL A 111 -10.27 0.28 1.06
C VAL A 111 -9.02 -0.44 0.57
N SER A 112 -7.88 0.23 0.58
CA SER A 112 -6.59 -0.37 0.22
C SER A 112 -5.91 -0.92 1.46
N VAL A 113 -5.80 -2.24 1.56
CA VAL A 113 -5.36 -2.94 2.77
C VAL A 113 -3.84 -2.93 2.87
N GLY A 114 -3.33 -2.42 4.00
CA GLY A 114 -1.91 -2.47 4.38
C GLY A 114 -1.63 -3.76 5.13
N TYR A 115 -1.47 -4.84 4.36
CA TYR A 115 -1.18 -6.16 4.89
C TYR A 115 0.31 -6.29 5.28
N ARG A 116 0.63 -7.32 6.09
CA ARG A 116 2.00 -7.62 6.53
C ARG A 116 2.78 -8.31 5.43
N ARG A 117 4.11 -8.22 5.40
CA ARG A 117 4.91 -8.67 4.26
C ARG A 117 5.72 -9.91 4.58
N ALA A 118 5.85 -10.79 3.59
CA ALA A 118 6.62 -12.02 3.66
C ALA A 118 8.10 -11.78 3.94
N LEU A 119 8.72 -12.81 4.52
CA LEU A 119 10.06 -12.89 5.11
C LEU A 119 10.12 -12.40 6.57
N GLU A 120 9.38 -11.36 6.93
CA GLU A 120 9.08 -11.05 8.34
C GLU A 120 7.82 -11.80 8.83
N ASP A 121 6.75 -11.78 8.03
CA ASP A 121 5.49 -12.47 8.29
C ASP A 121 5.15 -13.43 7.13
N CYS A 122 5.49 -14.72 7.25
CA CYS A 122 5.25 -15.68 6.16
C CYS A 122 3.76 -15.89 5.85
N LEU A 123 3.47 -16.31 4.61
CA LEU A 123 2.15 -16.85 4.24
C LEU A 123 1.72 -17.95 5.23
N PRO A 124 0.45 -17.99 5.67
CA PRO A 124 -0.74 -17.32 5.13
C PRO A 124 -1.04 -15.93 5.74
N ILE A 125 -0.06 -15.30 6.40
CA ILE A 125 -0.26 -13.97 7.02
C ILE A 125 -0.10 -12.83 6.00
N ALA A 126 0.91 -12.94 5.13
CA ALA A 126 1.19 -11.97 4.08
C ALA A 126 0.20 -12.01 2.92
#